data_AF-A0A948Q7G3-F1
#
_entry.id   AF-A0A948Q7G3-F1
#
_cell.length_a   1.000
_cell.length_b   1.000
_cell.length_c   1.000
_cell.angle_alpha   90.00
_cell.angle_beta   90.00
_cell.angle_gamma   90.00
#
_symmetry.space_group_name_H-M   'P 1'
#
loop_
_entity.id
_entity.type
_entity.pdbx_description
1 polymer ?
#
loop_
_entity_poly.entity_id
_entity_poly.type
_entity_poly.pdbx_seq_one_letter_code
_entity_poly.pdbx_strand_id
1 'polypeptide(L)'
;MVILGLMVIPVPPLLLDLMLTFSIAFSVTVLLVALYLKAPLQFNSFPSLLLILTLMRLSLNVASTRLILSRGDAGQVIQSFGDFVIGGNYVIGVIVFIILVIINFMVITKGSGRIAE
;
A
#
# COMPACT_ATOMS: atom_id res chain seq x y z
N MET A 1 -13.92 -3.94 11.99
CA MET A 1 -14.43 -2.75 12.70
C MET A 1 -13.40 -1.63 12.82
N VAL A 2 -12.14 -1.89 13.19
CA VAL A 2 -11.07 -0.87 13.26
C VAL A 2 -10.93 -0.05 11.96
N ILE A 3 -11.09 -0.72 10.82
CA ILE A 3 -10.99 -0.18 9.47
C ILE A 3 -12.01 0.95 9.16
N LEU A 4 -13.27 0.78 9.57
CA LEU A 4 -14.32 1.77 9.35
C LEU A 4 -14.27 2.91 10.38
N GLY A 5 -13.76 2.63 11.59
CA GLY A 5 -13.59 3.63 12.65
C GLY A 5 -12.59 4.73 12.28
N LEU A 6 -11.54 4.41 11.52
CA LEU A 6 -10.53 5.37 11.02
C LEU A 6 -11.09 6.36 9.99
N MET A 7 -12.23 6.04 9.35
CA MET A 7 -12.89 6.93 8.39
C MET A 7 -13.76 8.00 9.08
N VAL A 8 -14.27 7.70 10.29
CA VAL A 8 -15.11 8.61 11.09
C VAL A 8 -14.27 9.42 12.07
N ILE A 9 -13.29 8.81 12.74
CA ILE A 9 -12.44 9.45 13.73
C ILE A 9 -11.23 10.12 13.05
N PRO A 10 -10.89 11.39 13.36
CA PRO A 10 -9.65 12.01 12.89
C PRO A 10 -8.46 11.28 13.52
N VAL A 11 -7.77 10.49 12.70
CA VAL A 11 -6.60 9.72 13.12
C VAL A 11 -5.40 10.67 13.21
N PRO A 12 -4.66 10.72 14.34
CA PRO A 12 -3.48 11.55 14.43
C PRO A 12 -2.38 11.07 13.44
N PRO A 13 -1.59 11.99 12.86
CA PRO A 13 -0.53 11.65 11.90
C PRO A 13 0.45 10.58 12.41
N LEU A 14 0.78 10.63 13.71
CA LEU A 14 1.67 9.69 14.38
C LEU A 14 1.17 8.23 14.31
N LEU A 15 -0.14 8.02 14.49
CA LEU A 15 -0.72 6.68 14.47
C LEU A 15 -0.78 6.14 13.03
N LEU A 16 -1.02 7.01 12.05
CA LEU A 16 -0.99 6.67 10.63
C LEU A 16 0.42 6.23 10.21
N ASP A 17 1.44 6.97 10.65
CA ASP A 17 2.86 6.63 10.42
C ASP A 17 3.21 5.26 10.98
N LEU A 18 2.82 4.98 12.24
CA LEU A 18 3.07 3.69 12.87
C LEU A 18 2.40 2.54 12.10
N MET A 19 1.16 2.72 11.66
CA MET A 19 0.45 1.70 10.90
C MET A 19 1.03 1.50 9.49
N LEU A 20 1.48 2.56 8.83
CA LEU A 20 2.16 2.49 7.53
C LEU A 20 3.50 1.77 7.64
N THR A 21 4.34 2.14 8.61
CA THR A 21 5.61 1.46 8.87
C THR A 21 5.40 -0.01 9.19
N PHE A 22 4.41 -0.34 10.02
CA PHE A 22 4.06 -1.73 10.32
C PHE A 22 3.60 -2.50 9.08
N SER A 23 2.76 -1.89 8.24
CA SER A 23 2.29 -2.48 6.98
C SER A 23 3.45 -2.80 6.03
N ILE A 24 4.42 -1.89 5.89
CA ILE A 24 5.61 -2.09 5.05
C ILE A 24 6.48 -3.21 5.64
N ALA A 25 6.77 -3.17 6.95
CA ALA A 25 7.57 -4.19 7.63
C ALA A 25 6.95 -5.59 7.52
N PHE A 26 5.63 -5.70 7.70
CA PHE A 26 4.92 -6.96 7.55
C PHE A 26 4.92 -7.45 6.09
N SER A 27 4.73 -6.55 5.12
CA SER A 27 4.80 -6.91 3.70
C SER A 27 6.18 -7.42 3.30
N VAL A 28 7.27 -6.80 3.79
CA VAL A 28 8.65 -7.26 3.55
C VAL A 28 8.90 -8.59 4.26
N THR A 29 8.40 -8.77 5.48
CA THR A 29 8.50 -10.04 6.21
C THR A 29 7.81 -11.17 5.44
N VAL A 30 6.59 -10.93 4.95
CA VAL A 30 5.86 -11.90 4.11
C VAL A 30 6.61 -12.18 2.81
N LEU A 31 7.20 -11.17 2.16
CA LEU A 31 8.02 -11.34 0.96
C LEU A 31 9.25 -12.22 1.21
N LEU A 32 9.98 -11.96 2.31
CA LEU A 32 11.15 -12.76 2.68
C LEU A 32 10.76 -14.20 3.01
N VAL A 33 9.67 -14.39 3.77
CA VAL A 33 9.11 -15.71 4.06
C VAL A 33 8.72 -16.42 2.75
N ALA A 34 8.07 -15.74 1.81
CA ALA A 34 7.69 -16.28 0.51
C ALA A 34 8.90 -16.67 -0.36
N LEU A 35 10.00 -15.89 -0.32
CA LEU A 35 11.25 -16.18 -1.03
C LEU A 35 11.97 -17.42 -0.48
N TYR A 36 11.85 -17.68 0.83
CA TYR A 36 12.48 -18.84 1.48
C TYR A 36 11.60 -20.11 1.49
N LEU A 37 10.31 -20.00 1.20
CA LEU A 37 9.39 -21.13 1.16
C LEU A 37 9.45 -21.87 -0.18
N LYS A 38 9.90 -23.13 -0.15
CA LYS A 38 9.89 -24.06 -1.31
C LYS A 38 8.50 -24.63 -1.66
N ALA A 39 7.48 -24.40 -0.83
CA ALA A 39 6.10 -24.78 -1.10
C ALA A 39 5.15 -23.67 -0.60
N PRO A 40 4.22 -23.17 -1.43
CA PRO A 40 3.24 -22.17 -1.00
C PRO A 40 2.41 -22.80 0.13
N LEU A 41 2.47 -22.24 1.35
CA LEU A 41 1.83 -22.75 2.58
C LEU A 41 0.45 -23.36 2.29
N GLN A 42 0.42 -24.67 2.12
CA GLN A 42 -0.72 -25.58 1.93
C GLN A 42 -2.10 -24.89 1.71
N PHE A 43 -2.24 -24.32 0.51
CA PHE A 43 -3.45 -24.01 -0.29
C PHE A 43 -4.73 -23.37 0.31
N ASN A 44 -4.96 -23.32 1.63
CA ASN A 44 -6.23 -22.81 2.18
C ASN A 44 -6.10 -21.50 2.98
N SER A 45 -4.93 -21.19 3.56
CA SER A 45 -4.73 -19.93 4.31
C SER A 45 -4.24 -18.77 3.44
N PHE A 46 -3.74 -19.05 2.24
CA PHE A 46 -3.19 -18.04 1.33
C PHE A 46 -4.23 -17.02 0.85
N PRO A 47 -5.45 -17.41 0.43
CA PRO A 47 -6.49 -16.46 0.01
C PRO A 47 -6.95 -15.57 1.18
N SER A 48 -7.10 -16.13 2.38
CA SER A 48 -7.52 -15.38 3.57
C SER A 48 -6.47 -14.38 4.04
N LEU A 49 -5.18 -14.76 4.00
CA LEU A 49 -4.07 -13.83 4.28
C LEU A 49 -3.99 -12.71 3.25
N LEU A 50 -4.12 -13.04 1.96
CA LEU A 50 -4.20 -12.04 0.90
C LEU A 50 -5.39 -11.09 1.10
N LEU A 51 -6.56 -11.61 1.48
CA LEU A 51 -7.75 -10.80 1.75
C LEU A 51 -7.49 -9.81 2.90
N ILE A 52 -6.95 -10.28 4.03
CA ILE A 52 -6.62 -9.42 5.18
C ILE A 52 -5.58 -8.36 4.81
N LEU A 53 -4.52 -8.74 4.11
CA LEU A 53 -3.48 -7.82 3.63
C LEU A 53 -4.04 -6.75 2.68
N THR A 54 -4.94 -7.15 1.79
CA THR A 54 -5.56 -6.25 0.82
C THR A 54 -6.51 -5.27 1.52
N LEU A 55 -7.33 -5.76 2.45
CA LEU A 55 -8.20 -4.91 3.26
C LEU A 55 -7.40 -3.92 4.12
N MET A 56 -6.33 -4.37 4.76
CA MET A 56 -5.43 -3.50 5.52
C MET A 56 -4.84 -2.39 4.63
N ARG A 57 -4.36 -2.72 3.42
CA ARG A 57 -3.84 -1.74 2.47
C ARG A 57 -4.90 -0.74 1.99
N LEU A 58 -6.12 -1.20 1.72
CA LEU A 58 -7.23 -0.34 1.32
C LEU A 58 -7.57 0.66 2.43
N SER A 59 -7.66 0.16 3.66
CA SER A 59 -7.96 0.96 4.86
C SER A 59 -6.94 2.08 5.07
N LEU A 60 -5.65 1.73 4.98
CA LEU A 60 -4.56 2.68 5.15
C LEU A 60 -4.55 3.74 4.05
N ASN A 61 -4.77 3.35 2.79
CA ASN A 61 -4.86 4.33 1.69
C ASN A 61 -6.01 5.33 1.90
N VAL A 62 -7.21 4.86 2.25
CA VAL A 62 -8.36 5.74 2.49
C VAL A 62 -8.11 6.68 3.68
N ALA A 63 -7.54 6.17 4.77
CA ALA A 63 -7.19 6.98 5.94
C ALA A 63 -6.14 8.05 5.61
N SER A 64 -5.07 7.68 4.89
CA SER A 64 -4.03 8.61 4.44
C SER A 64 -4.60 9.69 3.53
N THR A 65 -5.38 9.33 2.50
CA THR A 65 -5.98 10.30 1.59
C THR A 65 -6.90 11.28 2.31
N ARG A 66 -7.70 10.81 3.27
CA ARG A 66 -8.55 11.70 4.09
C ARG A 66 -7.71 12.64 4.95
N LEU A 67 -6.64 12.15 5.58
CA LEU A 67 -5.78 13.00 6.43
C LEU A 67 -5.07 14.08 5.60
N ILE A 68 -4.54 13.69 4.42
CA ILE A 68 -3.92 14.61 3.45
C ILE A 68 -4.91 15.70 3.03
N LEU A 69 -6.13 15.31 2.64
CA LEU A 69 -7.14 16.27 2.16
C LEU A 69 -7.75 17.13 3.28
N SER A 70 -7.82 16.63 4.51
CA SER A 70 -8.48 17.33 5.63
C SER A 70 -7.52 18.19 6.46
N ARG A 71 -6.25 17.80 6.60
CA ARG A 71 -5.28 18.50 7.46
C ARG A 71 -4.05 19.01 6.72
N GLY A 72 -3.86 18.64 5.44
CA GLY A 72 -2.65 18.97 4.68
C GLY A 72 -1.39 18.27 5.18
N ASP A 73 -1.52 17.36 6.16
CA ASP A 73 -0.41 16.63 6.76
C ASP A 73 -0.59 15.13 6.48
N ALA A 74 0.37 14.58 5.75
CA ALA A 74 0.37 13.19 5.30
C ALA A 74 1.04 12.24 6.30
N GLY A 75 1.70 12.76 7.34
CA GLY A 75 2.64 11.99 8.17
C GLY A 75 4.07 11.98 7.58
N GLN A 76 5.06 11.71 8.45
CA GLN A 76 6.47 11.86 8.11
C GLN A 76 6.93 10.79 7.12
N VAL A 77 6.40 9.56 7.20
CA VAL A 77 6.73 8.48 6.25
C VAL A 77 6.24 8.84 4.85
N ILE A 78 5.01 9.36 4.69
CA ILE A 78 4.49 9.74 3.36
C ILE A 78 5.26 10.92 2.78
N GLN A 79 5.56 11.95 3.59
CA GLN A 79 6.38 13.09 3.15
C GLN A 79 7.78 12.64 2.72
N SER A 80 8.45 11.83 3.55
CA SER A 80 9.79 11.30 3.24
C SER A 80 9.80 10.41 2.00
N PHE A 81 8.78 9.57 1.82
CA PHE A 81 8.62 8.77 0.58
C PHE A 81 8.36 9.65 -0.63
N GLY A 82 7.54 10.69 -0.47
CA GLY A 82 7.30 11.70 -1.50
C GLY A 82 8.61 12.31 -1.96
N ASP A 83 9.35 12.92 -1.04
CA ASP A 83 10.65 13.57 -1.27
C ASP A 83 11.69 12.61 -1.87
N PHE A 84 11.71 11.36 -1.41
CA PHE A 84 12.57 10.31 -1.97
C PHE A 84 12.24 10.01 -3.44
N VAL A 85 10.95 9.93 -3.80
CA VAL A 85 10.52 9.62 -5.17
C VAL A 85 10.75 10.80 -6.13
N ILE A 86 10.53 12.05 -5.68
CA ILE A 86 10.82 13.23 -6.51
C ILE A 86 12.32 13.53 -6.60
N GLY A 87 13.14 13.04 -5.66
CA GLY A 87 14.59 13.26 -5.66
C GLY A 87 14.98 14.75 -5.70
N GLY A 88 14.13 15.62 -5.15
CA GLY A 88 14.28 17.08 -5.19
C GLY A 88 13.78 17.77 -6.48
N ASN A 89 13.26 17.04 -7.46
CA ASN A 89 12.67 17.60 -8.68
C ASN A 89 11.26 17.04 -8.95
N TYR A 90 10.26 17.93 -8.84
CA TYR A 90 8.86 17.57 -9.07
C TYR A 90 8.60 16.95 -10.46
N VAL A 91 9.35 17.36 -11.49
CA VAL A 91 9.24 16.80 -12.85
C VAL A 91 9.59 15.31 -12.86
N ILE A 92 10.61 14.89 -12.09
CA ILE A 92 11.00 13.49 -11.99
C ILE A 92 9.87 12.67 -11.36
N GLY A 93 9.26 13.19 -10.28
CA GLY A 93 8.14 12.50 -9.64
C GLY A 93 6.93 12.31 -10.55
N VAL A 94 6.57 13.32 -11.35
CA VAL A 94 5.46 13.21 -12.31
C VAL A 94 5.76 12.14 -13.38
N ILE A 95 6.99 12.10 -13.90
CA ILE A 95 7.40 11.08 -14.87
C ILE A 95 7.31 9.68 -14.27
N VAL A 96 7.86 9.48 -13.06
CA VAL A 96 7.80 8.19 -12.35
C VAL A 96 6.36 7.78 -12.06
N PHE A 97 5.50 8.73 -11.64
CA PHE A 97 4.09 8.46 -11.40
C PHE A 97 3.36 7.98 -12.66
N ILE A 98 3.58 8.63 -13.82
CA ILE A 98 3.01 8.19 -15.10
C ILE A 98 3.48 6.79 -15.47
N ILE A 99 4.78 6.49 -15.33
CA ILE A 99 5.33 5.16 -15.60
C ILE A 99 4.63 4.11 -14.72
N LEU A 100 4.51 4.36 -13.41
CA LEU A 100 3.84 3.44 -12.48
C LEU A 100 2.36 3.24 -12.82
N VAL A 101 1.64 4.30 -13.18
CA VAL A 101 0.22 4.22 -13.60
C VAL A 101 0.08 3.35 -14.85
N ILE A 102 0.94 3.55 -15.85
CA ILE A 102 0.95 2.74 -17.08
C ILE A 102 1.22 1.27 -16.76
N ILE A 103 2.24 0.99 -15.95
CA ILE A 103 2.58 -0.38 -15.53
C ILE A 103 1.41 -1.00 -14.77
N ASN A 104 0.83 -0.28 -13.81
CA ASN A 104 -0.28 -0.78 -13.00
C ASN A 104 -1.49 -1.14 -13.88
N PHE A 105 -1.86 -0.25 -14.82
CA PHE A 105 -2.94 -0.49 -15.76
C PHE A 105 -2.65 -1.68 -16.69
N MET A 106 -1.41 -1.78 -17.21
CA MET A 106 -0.99 -2.89 -18.06
C MET A 106 -1.01 -4.23 -17.32
N VAL A 107 -0.55 -4.27 -16.06
CA VAL A 107 -0.55 -5.49 -15.22
C VAL A 107 -1.98 -5.93 -14.90
N ILE A 108 -2.87 -5.01 -14.55
CA ILE A 108 -4.30 -5.35 -14.31
C ILE A 108 -4.92 -5.95 -15.58
N THR A 109 -4.69 -5.29 -16.72
CA THR A 109 -5.24 -5.71 -18.02
C THR A 109 -4.69 -7.08 -18.46
N LYS A 110 -3.37 -7.29 -18.38
CA LYS A 110 -2.73 -8.56 -18.78
C LYS A 110 -2.91 -9.69 -17.75
N GLY A 111 -3.00 -9.35 -16.47
CA GLY A 111 -3.23 -10.30 -15.38
C GLY A 111 -4.64 -10.88 -15.41
N SER A 112 -5.66 -10.06 -15.73
CA SER A 112 -7.04 -10.52 -15.90
C SER A 112 -7.21 -11.45 -17.11
N GLY A 113 -6.43 -11.26 -18.17
CA GLY A 113 -6.53 -12.07 -19.39
C GLY A 113 -6.06 -13.52 -19.25
N ARG A 114 -5.18 -13.81 -18.28
CA ARG A 114 -4.62 -15.17 -18.05
C ARG A 114 -5.42 -16.04 -17.09
N ILE A 115 -6.43 -15.48 -16.42
CA ILE A 115 -7.27 -16.22 -15.45
C ILE A 115 -8.58 -16.68 -16.14
N ALA A 116 -8.85 -16.22 -17.36
CA ALA A 116 -10.00 -16.58 -18.18
C ALA A 116 -9.72 -17.69 -19.22
N GLU A 117 -8.50 -18.24 -19.23
CA GLU A 117 -8.07 -19.42 -20.01
C GLU A 117 -7.66 -20.54 -19.05
#